data_AF-A0A9X0FXN3-F1
#
_entry.id   AF-A0A9X0FXN3-F1
#
_cell.length_a   1.000
_cell.length_b   1.000
_cell.length_c   1.000
_cell.angle_alpha   90.00
_cell.angle_beta   90.00
_cell.angle_gamma   90.00
#
_symmetry.space_group_name_H-M   'P 1'
#
loop_
_entity.id
_entity.type
_entity.pdbx_description
1 polymer ?
#
loop_
_entity_poly.entity_id
_entity_poly.type
_entity_poly.pdbx_seq_one_letter_code
_entity_poly.pdbx_strand_id
1 'polypeptide(L)'
;MIKRFMISLSLLLMIGGSVEVFAKDYNKHYAQFAAGSNMDVDQLEPFLKRVSTSVLDAGLSDQEIKQILTNVQKMNKNNDTKRMGIFEVVYHEKPAKIKIEIEVHVEDGNKEVVIYMFSTQELVDVLDKELLKIEEAI
;
A
#
# COMPACT_ATOMS: atom_id res chain seq x y z
N MET A 1 3.58 25.32 -17.07
CA MET A 1 4.38 24.10 -17.26
C MET A 1 5.42 23.84 -16.16
N ILE A 2 5.85 24.83 -15.36
CA ILE A 2 6.88 24.64 -14.31
C ILE A 2 6.33 24.06 -12.99
N LYS A 3 5.02 24.18 -12.71
CA LYS A 3 4.45 23.74 -11.41
C LYS A 3 4.29 22.23 -11.24
N ARG A 4 4.23 21.46 -12.33
CA ARG A 4 4.11 19.99 -12.26
C ARG A 4 5.43 19.27 -11.98
N PHE A 5 6.57 19.91 -12.24
CA PHE A 5 7.89 19.30 -12.03
C PHE A 5 8.35 19.35 -10.56
N MET A 6 7.83 20.28 -9.75
CA MET A 6 8.21 20.44 -8.34
C MET A 6 7.55 19.40 -7.41
N ILE A 7 6.39 18.86 -7.78
CA ILE A 7 5.67 17.85 -6.98
C ILE A 7 6.42 16.50 -7.04
N SER A 8 6.93 16.14 -8.21
CA SER A 8 7.73 14.91 -8.41
C SER A 8 9.04 14.91 -7.61
N LEU A 9 9.71 16.07 -7.47
CA LEU A 9 10.97 16.16 -6.74
C LEU A 9 10.80 16.12 -5.21
N SER A 10 9.65 16.56 -4.72
CA SER A 10 9.33 16.57 -3.28
C SER A 10 9.03 15.15 -2.75
N LEU A 11 8.42 14.31 -3.59
CA LEU A 11 8.18 12.88 -3.32
C LEU A 11 9.48 12.07 -3.24
N LEU A 12 10.50 12.42 -4.03
CA LEU A 12 11.77 11.69 -4.04
C LEU A 12 12.64 11.95 -2.79
N LEU A 13 12.54 13.14 -2.19
CA LEU A 13 13.42 13.54 -1.08
C LEU A 13 12.94 13.07 0.30
N MET A 14 11.68 12.67 0.46
CA MET A 14 11.19 12.13 1.74
C MET A 14 11.56 10.66 1.96
N ILE A 15 11.97 9.94 0.92
CA ILE A 15 12.37 8.54 1.02
C ILE A 15 13.75 8.41 1.72
N GLY A 16 14.61 9.45 1.66
CA GLY A 16 15.95 9.41 2.25
C GLY A 16 16.00 9.67 3.76
N GLY A 17 15.12 10.54 4.29
CA GLY A 17 15.19 10.99 5.69
C GLY A 17 14.48 10.06 6.70
N SER A 18 13.51 9.28 6.25
CA SER A 18 12.76 8.37 7.11
C SER A 18 13.44 7.01 7.30
N VAL A 19 14.54 6.72 6.61
CA VAL A 19 15.22 5.42 6.76
C VAL A 19 16.06 5.38 8.05
N GLU A 20 16.62 6.51 8.49
CA GLU A 20 17.54 6.53 9.64
C GLU A 20 16.84 6.43 11.01
N VAL A 21 15.60 6.90 11.14
CA VAL A 21 14.87 6.88 12.42
C VAL A 21 14.14 5.53 12.65
N PHE A 22 13.92 4.75 11.59
CA PHE A 22 13.15 3.50 11.64
C PHE A 22 13.98 2.24 11.94
N ALA A 23 15.31 2.36 12.03
CA ALA A 23 16.22 1.22 12.13
C ALA A 23 16.43 0.68 13.57
N LYS A 24 15.79 1.27 14.59
CA LYS A 24 16.21 1.02 15.98
C LYS A 24 15.53 -0.17 16.68
N ASP A 25 14.30 -0.56 16.31
CA ASP A 25 13.57 -1.59 17.08
C ASP A 25 12.71 -2.58 16.27
N TYR A 26 12.83 -2.63 14.94
CA TYR A 26 12.15 -3.66 14.13
C TYR A 26 13.17 -4.60 13.51
N ASN A 27 12.85 -5.90 13.55
CA ASN A 27 13.62 -6.96 12.91
C ASN A 27 13.90 -6.56 11.45
N LYS A 28 15.13 -6.07 11.20
CA LYS A 28 15.56 -5.27 10.04
C LYS A 28 15.38 -5.99 8.68
N HIS A 29 14.96 -7.24 8.69
CA HIS A 29 14.86 -8.10 7.52
C HIS A 29 13.55 -8.01 6.72
N TYR A 30 12.44 -7.49 7.28
CA TYR A 30 11.12 -7.71 6.68
C TYR A 30 10.33 -6.45 6.25
N ALA A 31 10.86 -5.24 6.45
CA ALA A 31 10.10 -4.00 6.21
C ALA A 31 10.90 -2.90 5.47
N GLN A 32 11.84 -3.30 4.59
CA GLN A 32 12.74 -2.36 3.91
C GLN A 32 12.20 -1.86 2.56
N PHE A 33 11.24 -2.55 1.96
CA PHE A 33 10.76 -2.27 0.60
C PHE A 33 9.24 -2.05 0.60
N ALA A 34 8.78 -1.19 -0.32
CA ALA A 34 7.38 -0.83 -0.46
C ALA A 34 7.00 -0.81 -1.93
N ALA A 35 5.83 -1.37 -2.26
CA ALA A 35 5.13 -1.09 -3.51
C ALA A 35 3.94 -0.17 -3.20
N GLY A 36 3.60 0.73 -4.11
CA GLY A 36 2.42 1.57 -3.92
C GLY A 36 1.89 2.18 -5.21
N SER A 37 0.58 2.39 -5.24
CA SER A 37 -0.15 2.94 -6.39
C SER A 37 -1.31 3.78 -5.89
N ASN A 38 -1.63 4.83 -6.65
CA ASN A 38 -2.93 5.48 -6.57
C ASN A 38 -4.00 4.61 -7.23
N MET A 39 -5.22 4.63 -6.71
CA MET A 39 -6.39 3.98 -7.29
C MET A 39 -7.68 4.61 -6.78
N ASP A 40 -8.77 4.38 -7.50
CA ASP A 40 -10.10 4.75 -7.03
C ASP A 40 -10.49 3.91 -5.81
N VAL A 41 -11.32 4.46 -4.93
CA VAL A 41 -11.75 3.78 -3.69
C VAL A 41 -12.45 2.45 -3.99
N ASP A 42 -13.20 2.35 -5.09
CA ASP A 42 -13.91 1.15 -5.49
C ASP A 42 -13.00 0.06 -6.08
N GLN A 43 -11.78 0.41 -6.51
CA GLN A 43 -10.75 -0.54 -6.96
C GLN A 43 -9.99 -1.19 -5.82
N LEU A 44 -10.01 -0.60 -4.62
CA LEU A 44 -9.26 -1.10 -3.46
C LEU A 44 -9.70 -2.51 -3.02
N GLU A 45 -11.01 -2.78 -2.95
CA GLU A 45 -11.51 -4.11 -2.57
C GLU A 45 -11.14 -5.18 -3.62
N PRO A 46 -11.43 -4.98 -4.93
CA PRO A 46 -10.99 -5.89 -5.98
C PRO A 46 -9.48 -6.17 -5.94
N PHE A 47 -8.66 -5.14 -5.73
CA PHE A 47 -7.21 -5.30 -5.62
C PHE A 47 -6.81 -6.21 -4.46
N LEU A 48 -7.28 -5.90 -3.25
CA LEU A 48 -6.94 -6.67 -2.05
C LEU A 48 -7.40 -8.14 -2.17
N LYS A 49 -8.57 -8.38 -2.77
CA LYS A 49 -9.06 -9.75 -3.06
C LYS A 49 -8.18 -10.45 -4.08
N ARG A 50 -7.80 -9.78 -5.17
CA ARG A 50 -6.95 -10.35 -6.22
C ARG A 50 -5.58 -10.73 -5.69
N VAL A 51 -4.92 -9.86 -4.93
CA VAL A 51 -3.66 -10.18 -4.25
C VAL A 51 -3.85 -11.38 -3.33
N SER A 52 -4.93 -11.39 -2.54
CA SER A 52 -5.15 -12.41 -1.51
C SER A 52 -5.47 -13.79 -2.07
N THR A 53 -5.98 -13.89 -3.30
CA THR A 53 -6.45 -15.15 -3.90
C THR A 53 -5.63 -15.63 -5.09
N SER A 54 -4.97 -14.72 -5.81
CA SER A 54 -4.27 -15.02 -7.06
C SER A 54 -2.75 -14.88 -6.97
N VAL A 55 -2.25 -14.18 -5.95
CA VAL A 55 -0.81 -13.91 -5.78
C VAL A 55 -0.27 -14.66 -4.57
N LEU A 56 -1.04 -14.67 -3.48
CA LEU A 56 -0.69 -15.34 -2.23
C LEU A 56 -1.34 -16.72 -2.18
N ASP A 57 -0.63 -17.70 -1.62
CA ASP A 57 -1.18 -19.03 -1.36
C ASP A 57 -2.23 -18.96 -0.23
N ALA A 58 -2.03 -18.03 0.72
CA ALA A 58 -3.03 -17.61 1.69
C ALA A 58 -2.85 -16.11 1.98
N GLY A 59 -3.83 -15.31 1.54
CA GLY A 59 -3.81 -13.86 1.71
C GLY A 59 -4.61 -13.33 2.90
N LEU A 60 -5.08 -12.09 2.77
CA LEU A 60 -5.94 -11.46 3.76
C LEU A 60 -7.30 -12.14 3.77
N SER A 61 -7.87 -12.31 4.97
CA SER A 61 -9.24 -12.75 5.14
C SER A 61 -10.25 -11.67 4.74
N ASP A 62 -11.47 -12.09 4.41
CA ASP A 62 -12.58 -11.17 4.13
C ASP A 62 -12.84 -10.18 5.28
N GLN A 63 -12.61 -10.61 6.52
CA GLN A 63 -12.76 -9.74 7.69
C GLN A 63 -11.69 -8.65 7.73
N GLU A 64 -10.43 -8.99 7.46
CA GLU A 64 -9.32 -8.03 7.39
C GLU A 64 -9.54 -7.04 6.25
N ILE A 65 -9.92 -7.51 5.07
CA ILE A 65 -10.27 -6.66 3.93
C ILE A 65 -11.41 -5.70 4.32
N LYS A 66 -12.50 -6.21 4.90
CA LYS A 66 -13.62 -5.39 5.36
C LYS A 66 -13.21 -4.34 6.39
N GLN A 67 -12.29 -4.66 7.30
CA GLN A 67 -11.76 -3.72 8.29
C GLN A 67 -10.94 -2.61 7.63
N ILE A 68 -10.09 -2.94 6.65
CA ILE A 68 -9.34 -1.96 5.85
C ILE A 68 -10.31 -0.99 5.16
N LEU A 69 -11.30 -1.51 4.43
CA LEU A 69 -12.28 -0.70 3.70
C LEU A 69 -13.07 0.22 4.64
N THR A 70 -13.50 -0.32 5.80
CA THR A 70 -14.21 0.46 6.82
C THR A 70 -13.34 1.59 7.39
N ASN A 71 -12.03 1.36 7.53
CA ASN A 71 -11.09 2.39 7.98
C ASN A 71 -10.92 3.49 6.92
N VAL A 72 -10.74 3.13 5.65
CA VAL A 72 -10.63 4.08 4.53
C VAL A 72 -11.89 4.94 4.39
N GLN A 73 -13.07 4.34 4.53
CA GLN A 73 -14.35 5.08 4.51
C GLN A 73 -14.41 6.18 5.57
N LYS A 74 -13.83 5.96 6.75
CA LYS A 74 -13.80 6.92 7.87
C LYS A 74 -12.73 8.01 7.69
N MET A 75 -11.78 7.84 6.78
CA MET A 75 -10.74 8.83 6.50
C MET A 75 -11.30 9.88 5.53
N ASN A 76 -11.56 11.09 6.03
CA ASN A 76 -12.22 12.17 5.28
C ASN A 76 -11.37 13.45 5.20
N LYS A 77 -10.18 13.44 5.77
CA LYS A 77 -9.24 14.57 5.68
C LYS A 77 -8.31 14.32 4.49
N ASN A 78 -8.12 15.34 3.66
CA ASN A 78 -7.18 15.26 2.56
C ASN A 78 -5.75 14.99 3.08
N ASN A 79 -5.01 14.11 2.41
CA ASN A 79 -3.68 13.61 2.80
C ASN A 79 -3.65 12.97 4.19
N ASP A 80 -4.74 12.31 4.60
CA ASP A 80 -4.76 11.51 5.83
C ASP A 80 -4.12 10.15 5.54
N THR A 81 -3.03 9.83 6.23
CA THR A 81 -2.31 8.56 6.11
C THR A 81 -2.51 7.73 7.36
N LYS A 82 -2.88 6.46 7.19
CA LYS A 82 -3.14 5.54 8.30
C LYS A 82 -2.53 4.17 8.05
N ARG A 83 -1.82 3.67 9.07
CA ARG A 83 -1.42 2.25 9.12
C ARG A 83 -2.65 1.39 9.35
N MET A 84 -2.89 0.47 8.41
CA MET A 84 -4.03 -0.44 8.46
C MET A 84 -3.75 -1.68 9.29
N GLY A 85 -2.52 -2.19 9.23
CA GLY A 85 -2.15 -3.38 9.98
C GLY A 85 -0.88 -4.03 9.47
N ILE A 86 -0.52 -5.14 10.13
CA ILE A 86 0.43 -6.13 9.62
C ILE A 86 -0.35 -7.42 9.54
N PHE A 87 -0.37 -8.03 8.35
CA PHE A 87 -1.17 -9.20 8.03
C PHE A 87 -0.22 -10.38 7.82
N GLU A 88 -0.55 -11.52 8.42
CA GLU A 88 0.17 -12.77 8.18
C GLU A 88 -0.37 -13.41 6.91
N VAL A 89 0.52 -13.80 6.01
CA VAL A 89 0.19 -14.36 4.70
C VAL A 89 1.11 -15.53 4.38
N VAL A 90 0.77 -16.31 3.37
CA VAL A 90 1.62 -17.36 2.81
C VAL A 90 1.94 -17.02 1.36
N TYR A 91 3.23 -17.03 1.03
CA TYR A 91 3.74 -16.77 -0.31
C TYR A 91 4.81 -17.81 -0.64
N HIS A 92 4.62 -18.55 -1.73
CA HIS A 92 5.44 -19.70 -2.12
C HIS A 92 5.65 -20.68 -0.96
N GLU A 93 4.55 -21.10 -0.35
CA GLU A 93 4.46 -22.04 0.78
C GLU A 93 5.18 -21.57 2.06
N LYS A 94 5.68 -20.33 2.08
CA LYS A 94 6.41 -19.75 3.22
C LYS A 94 5.57 -18.70 3.92
N PRO A 95 5.54 -18.70 5.27
CA PRO A 95 4.96 -17.61 6.04
C PRO A 95 5.68 -16.30 5.74
N ALA A 96 4.90 -15.26 5.45
CA ALA A 96 5.36 -13.91 5.21
C ALA A 96 4.44 -12.90 5.92
N LYS A 97 4.81 -11.63 5.88
CA LYS A 97 4.04 -10.54 6.47
C LYS A 97 3.92 -9.39 5.50
N ILE A 98 2.73 -8.82 5.38
CA ILE A 98 2.49 -7.60 4.62
C ILE A 98 2.04 -6.52 5.59
N LYS A 99 2.75 -5.40 5.66
CA LYS A 99 2.26 -4.17 6.31
C LYS A 99 1.51 -3.36 5.26
N ILE A 100 0.32 -2.88 5.59
CA ILE A 100 -0.46 -2.00 4.72
C ILE A 100 -0.62 -0.63 5.38
N GLU A 101 -0.31 0.41 4.64
CA GLU A 101 -0.62 1.80 4.95
C GLU A 101 -1.43 2.38 3.79
N ILE A 102 -2.41 3.23 4.09
CA ILE A 102 -3.22 3.88 3.06
C ILE A 102 -3.25 5.36 3.36
N GLU A 103 -3.10 6.16 2.32
CA GLU A 103 -3.34 7.59 2.29
C GLU A 103 -4.60 7.87 1.47
N VAL A 104 -5.42 8.82 1.91
CA VAL A 104 -6.59 9.26 1.15
C VAL A 104 -6.40 10.68 0.64
N HIS A 105 -6.71 10.89 -0.64
CA HIS A 105 -6.78 12.22 -1.25
C HIS A 105 -8.26 12.57 -1.41
N VAL A 106 -8.67 13.69 -0.83
CA VAL A 106 -10.07 14.16 -0.84
C VAL A 106 -10.10 15.55 -1.45
N GLU A 107 -10.60 15.64 -2.68
CA GLU A 107 -10.74 16.90 -3.43
C GLU A 107 -12.16 17.00 -4.00
N ASP A 108 -12.86 18.10 -3.71
CA ASP A 108 -14.20 18.43 -4.22
C ASP A 108 -15.26 17.30 -4.11
N GLY A 109 -15.16 16.48 -3.05
CA GLY A 109 -16.08 15.38 -2.78
C GLY A 109 -15.68 14.04 -3.42
N ASN A 110 -14.66 14.03 -4.28
CA ASN A 110 -14.03 12.81 -4.78
C ASN A 110 -12.98 12.33 -3.78
N LYS A 111 -12.87 11.00 -3.66
CA LYS A 111 -11.90 10.34 -2.78
C LYS A 111 -11.10 9.34 -3.59
N GLU A 112 -9.79 9.52 -3.61
CA GLU A 112 -8.81 8.58 -4.15
C GLU A 112 -7.98 8.00 -3.00
N VAL A 113 -7.35 6.86 -3.23
CA VAL A 113 -6.48 6.23 -2.25
C VAL A 113 -5.11 5.94 -2.84
N VAL A 114 -4.06 6.12 -2.03
CA VAL A 114 -2.74 5.59 -2.30
C VAL A 114 -2.49 4.46 -1.31
N ILE A 115 -2.32 3.24 -1.81
CA ILE A 115 -1.97 2.08 -0.99
C ILE A 115 -0.46 1.89 -0.98
N TYR A 116 0.11 1.63 0.19
CA TYR A 116 1.51 1.25 0.37
C TYR A 116 1.57 -0.13 1.04
N MET A 117 2.22 -1.08 0.37
CA MET A 117 2.38 -2.46 0.84
C MET A 117 3.85 -2.77 1.05
N PHE A 118 4.22 -3.12 2.29
CA PHE A 118 5.60 -3.37 2.67
C PHE A 118 5.78 -4.83 3.05
N SER A 119 6.87 -5.43 2.57
CA SER A 119 7.25 -6.81 2.87
C SER A 119 8.73 -7.08 2.54
N THR A 120 9.09 -8.34 2.31
CA THR A 120 10.37 -8.75 1.72
C THR A 120 10.49 -8.21 0.28
N GLN A 121 11.72 -8.03 -0.21
CA GLN A 121 11.96 -7.56 -1.59
C GLN A 121 11.21 -8.42 -2.61
N GLU A 122 11.34 -9.75 -2.51
CA GLU A 122 10.73 -10.70 -3.45
C GLU A 122 9.21 -10.52 -3.53
N LEU A 123 8.53 -10.39 -2.39
CA LEU A 123 7.08 -10.20 -2.37
C LEU A 123 6.69 -8.80 -2.83
N VAL A 124 7.47 -7.77 -2.47
CA VAL A 124 7.25 -6.41 -2.96
C VAL A 124 7.37 -6.31 -4.48
N ASP A 125 8.35 -6.98 -5.10
CA ASP A 125 8.52 -6.99 -6.57
C ASP A 125 7.32 -7.59 -7.29
N VAL A 126 6.64 -8.55 -6.66
CA VAL A 126 5.40 -9.15 -7.19
C VAL A 126 4.21 -8.22 -6.94
N LEU A 127 4.08 -7.65 -5.74
CA LEU A 127 3.01 -6.70 -5.42
C LEU A 127 3.06 -5.47 -6.35
N ASP A 128 4.25 -4.97 -6.66
CA ASP A 128 4.47 -3.86 -7.58
C ASP A 128 3.93 -4.17 -8.99
N LYS A 129 4.25 -5.35 -9.53
CA LYS A 129 3.69 -5.82 -10.81
C LYS A 129 2.17 -5.95 -10.79
N GLU A 130 1.60 -6.29 -9.65
CA GLU A 130 0.14 -6.43 -9.51
C GLU A 130 -0.57 -5.09 -9.40
N LEU A 131 0.09 -4.09 -8.80
CA LEU A 131 -0.36 -2.71 -8.75
C LEU A 131 -0.31 -2.05 -10.14
N LEU A 132 0.77 -2.26 -10.92
CA LEU A 132 0.88 -1.76 -12.29
C LEU A 132 -0.27 -2.20 -13.22
N LYS A 133 -0.84 -3.40 -12.99
CA LYS A 133 -1.98 -3.88 -13.78
C LYS A 133 -3.27 -3.09 -13.55
N ILE A 134 -3.39 -2.39 -12.42
CA ILE A 134 -4.51 -1.49 -12.15
C ILE A 134 -4.32 -0.20 -12.93
N GLU A 135 -3.11 0.34 -12.96
CA GLU A 135 -2.79 1.54 -13.73
C GLU A 135 -3.00 1.33 -15.24
N GLU A 136 -2.66 0.16 -15.78
CA GLU A 136 -2.85 -0.18 -17.20
C GLU A 136 -4.31 -0.43 -17.60
N ALA A 137 -5.22 -0.66 -16.64
CA ALA A 137 -6.62 -0.95 -16.89
C ALA A 137 -7.50 0.32 -16.98
N ILE A 138 -6.93 1.50 -16.74
CA ILE A 138 -7.57 2.82 -16.75
C ILE A 138 -7.20 3.55 -18.05
#